data_AF-A0A1E7FLJ9-F1
#
_entry.id   AF-A0A1E7FLJ9-F1
#
_cell.length_a   1.000
_cell.length_b   1.000
_cell.length_c   1.000
_cell.angle_alpha   90.00
_cell.angle_beta   90.00
_cell.angle_gamma   90.00
#
_symmetry.space_group_name_H-M   'P 1'
#
loop_
_entity.id
_entity.type
_entity.pdbx_description
1 polymer ?
#
loop_
_entity_poly.entity_id
_entity_poly.type
_entity_poly.pdbx_seq_one_letter_code
_entity_poly.pdbx_strand_id
1 'polypeptide(L)'
;MNGYSVTSLLIAYIWAAVWLWYGIKHYRPQTNAFFWLTLDIFGACVCILGVSVLKLNSIKIATILLVAIFFYDIFFVFITPFLTGGKSVMLDVATGSAPDPSEEDHCYKYPEDCQGIGFLPMIFIFPQINDYADGSTILGLGDIVLPGFLIAFCARHDAAARLIGIHSPENEGIIDVPIKWYEGYFFSMMVAYSSGLFFAFLAVIIMEQGQPALLYICPICLATIFCLGRKDWKDLWNGAKVFQIADKLIKKTERKWGKERMKHFAEQRRRENTTLGTSSGNEGEAKPHSRRRSLEPNTHISNNLSPTATKRDLTEDTQPVSKDVCFGYEGHPGTIAFRTVVEEVATDLGEEEYRPEIYKIIKKKLKGRRFFKNDDIIWAEATKLEARKEIGIAYDQARGRVSSVLEDFDPLSLPTL
;
A
#
# COMPACT_ATOMS: atom_id res chain seq x y z
N MET A 1 -4.74 -12.94 0.17
CA MET A 1 -4.52 -12.43 -1.21
C MET A 1 -4.71 -13.60 -2.16
N ASN A 2 -5.62 -13.50 -3.13
CA ASN A 2 -5.96 -14.61 -4.04
C ASN A 2 -4.75 -14.95 -4.92
N GLY A 3 -4.52 -16.24 -5.23
CA GLY A 3 -3.39 -16.69 -6.07
C GLY A 3 -3.30 -15.97 -7.43
N TYR A 4 -4.45 -15.59 -8.00
CA TYR A 4 -4.56 -14.77 -9.22
C TYR A 4 -3.96 -13.37 -9.10
N SER A 5 -3.88 -12.81 -7.90
CA SER A 5 -3.25 -11.50 -7.65
C SER A 5 -1.74 -11.59 -7.61
N VAL A 6 -1.18 -12.74 -7.21
CA VAL A 6 0.27 -12.93 -7.14
C VAL A 6 0.83 -13.20 -8.54
N THR A 7 0.13 -14.04 -9.32
CA THR A 7 0.52 -14.32 -10.71
C THR A 7 0.44 -13.08 -11.60
N SER A 8 -0.60 -12.24 -11.45
CA SER A 8 -0.71 -10.99 -12.20
C SER A 8 0.38 -9.98 -11.85
N LEU A 9 0.75 -9.88 -10.57
CA LEU A 9 1.85 -9.02 -10.12
C LEU A 9 3.19 -9.48 -10.70
N LEU A 10 3.49 -10.78 -10.68
CA LEU A 10 4.72 -11.33 -11.24
C LEU A 10 4.84 -11.07 -12.74
N ILE A 11 3.74 -11.25 -13.48
CA ILE A 11 3.69 -10.96 -14.92
C ILE A 11 3.97 -9.47 -15.15
N ALA A 12 3.35 -8.57 -14.39
CA ALA A 12 3.58 -7.14 -14.51
C ALA A 12 5.05 -6.75 -14.24
N TYR A 13 5.68 -7.31 -13.20
CA TYR A 13 7.09 -7.06 -12.91
C TYR A 13 8.04 -7.57 -14.00
N ILE A 14 7.75 -8.74 -14.59
CA ILE A 14 8.55 -9.29 -15.69
C ILE A 14 8.42 -8.39 -16.93
N TRP A 15 7.20 -7.97 -17.29
CA TRP A 15 6.99 -7.05 -18.40
C TRP A 15 7.68 -5.71 -18.18
N ALA A 16 7.59 -5.14 -16.98
CA ALA A 16 8.28 -3.91 -16.63
C ALA A 16 9.81 -4.06 -16.70
N ALA A 17 10.35 -5.18 -16.23
CA ALA A 17 11.80 -5.47 -16.27
C ALA A 17 12.31 -5.66 -17.70
N VAL A 18 11.56 -6.38 -18.56
CA VAL A 18 11.89 -6.56 -19.98
C VAL A 18 11.83 -5.22 -20.71
N TRP A 19 10.81 -4.41 -20.42
CA TRP A 19 10.64 -3.09 -21.02
C TRP A 19 11.75 -2.12 -20.62
N LEU A 20 12.12 -2.09 -19.33
CA LEU A 20 13.20 -1.26 -18.81
C LEU A 20 14.57 -1.74 -19.32
N TRP A 21 14.80 -3.05 -19.40
CA TRP A 21 16.00 -3.62 -20.01
C TRP A 21 16.11 -3.26 -21.50
N TYR A 22 15.00 -3.32 -22.23
CA TYR A 22 14.96 -2.94 -23.65
C TYR A 22 15.28 -1.44 -23.82
N GLY A 23 14.70 -0.57 -22.99
CA GLY A 23 14.97 0.87 -22.99
C GLY A 23 16.42 1.22 -22.66
N ILE A 24 17.05 0.53 -21.72
CA ILE A 24 18.47 0.74 -21.35
C ILE A 24 19.42 0.18 -22.43
N LYS A 25 19.11 -0.99 -22.99
CA LYS A 25 19.99 -1.67 -23.95
C LYS A 25 19.95 -1.04 -25.34
N HIS A 26 18.82 -0.47 -25.75
CA HIS A 26 18.66 0.28 -26.99
C HIS A 26 18.68 1.79 -26.75
N TYR A 27 19.70 2.28 -26.02
CA TYR A 27 19.96 3.71 -25.85
C TYR A 27 20.50 4.32 -27.15
N ARG A 28 19.59 4.63 -28.08
CA ARG A 28 19.87 5.44 -29.28
C ARG A 28 18.76 6.47 -29.47
N PRO A 29 18.91 7.68 -28.88
CA PRO A 29 17.86 8.69 -28.88
C PRO A 29 17.49 9.20 -30.28
N GLN A 30 18.43 9.18 -31.23
CA GLN A 30 18.21 9.79 -32.55
C GLN A 30 17.70 8.85 -33.66
N THR A 31 17.80 7.51 -33.50
CA THR A 31 17.40 6.58 -34.57
C THR A 31 16.10 5.85 -34.31
N ASN A 32 15.65 5.77 -33.05
CA ASN A 32 14.49 4.97 -32.66
C ASN A 32 13.42 5.86 -32.01
N ALA A 33 12.34 6.14 -32.74
CA ALA A 33 11.14 6.79 -32.19
C ALA A 33 10.55 6.05 -30.97
N PHE A 34 10.89 4.76 -30.79
CA PHE A 34 10.46 3.99 -29.63
C PHE A 34 11.14 4.44 -28.32
N PHE A 35 12.33 5.07 -28.38
CA PHE A 35 13.10 5.43 -27.20
C PHE A 35 12.49 6.61 -26.42
N TRP A 36 12.13 7.72 -27.09
CA TRP A 36 11.50 8.87 -26.42
C TRP A 36 10.15 8.49 -25.81
N LEU A 37 9.35 7.69 -26.53
CA LEU A 37 8.07 7.19 -26.03
C LEU A 37 8.25 6.30 -24.79
N THR A 38 9.30 5.46 -24.79
CA THR A 38 9.63 4.62 -23.63
C THR A 38 10.01 5.49 -22.42
N LEU A 39 10.81 6.53 -22.62
CA LEU A 39 11.19 7.45 -21.55
C LEU A 39 9.99 8.22 -21.00
N ASP A 40 9.11 8.72 -21.86
CA ASP A 40 7.91 9.47 -21.47
C ASP A 40 6.91 8.59 -20.71
N ILE A 41 6.68 7.35 -21.17
CA ILE A 41 5.84 6.40 -20.44
C ILE A 41 6.43 6.11 -19.05
N PHE A 42 7.76 5.97 -18.95
CA PHE A 42 8.43 5.74 -17.68
C PHE A 42 8.26 6.95 -16.76
N GLY A 43 8.50 8.16 -17.28
CA GLY A 43 8.30 9.43 -16.59
C GLY A 43 6.86 9.59 -16.10
N ALA A 44 5.87 9.27 -16.95
CA ALA A 44 4.45 9.31 -16.59
C ALA A 44 4.13 8.35 -15.44
N CYS A 45 4.66 7.12 -15.48
CA CYS A 45 4.50 6.17 -14.38
C CYS A 45 5.13 6.69 -13.07
N VAL A 46 6.32 7.28 -13.13
CA VAL A 46 6.98 7.88 -11.96
C VAL A 46 6.18 9.07 -11.41
N CYS A 47 5.65 9.94 -12.28
CA CYS A 47 4.74 11.03 -11.89
C CYS A 47 3.52 10.49 -11.12
N ILE A 48 2.82 9.52 -11.72
CA ILE A 48 1.60 8.94 -11.14
C ILE A 48 1.93 8.28 -9.80
N LEU A 49 3.05 7.55 -9.72
CA LEU A 49 3.51 6.93 -8.48
C LEU A 49 3.83 7.99 -7.42
N GLY A 50 4.55 9.05 -7.78
CA GLY A 50 4.89 10.16 -6.89
C GLY A 50 3.64 10.79 -6.29
N VAL A 51 2.69 11.20 -7.13
CA VAL A 51 1.41 11.79 -6.72
C VAL A 51 0.56 10.81 -5.89
N SER A 52 0.64 9.51 -6.17
CA SER A 52 -0.13 8.49 -5.44
C SER A 52 0.44 8.16 -4.07
N VAL A 53 1.78 8.17 -3.93
CA VAL A 53 2.49 7.87 -2.68
C VAL A 53 2.47 9.07 -1.74
N LEU A 54 2.74 10.27 -2.25
CA LEU A 54 2.81 11.50 -1.46
C LEU A 54 1.42 12.10 -1.27
N LYS A 55 0.69 11.54 -0.31
CA LYS A 55 -0.63 12.00 0.09
C LYS A 55 -0.53 13.15 1.08
N LEU A 56 -0.63 14.37 0.57
CA LEU A 56 -0.79 15.55 1.42
C LEU A 56 -2.10 15.44 2.21
N ASN A 57 -2.03 15.77 3.51
CA ASN A 57 -3.17 15.70 4.43
C ASN A 57 -3.72 17.09 4.79
N SER A 58 -2.98 18.15 4.47
CA SER A 58 -3.37 19.53 4.71
C SER A 58 -2.88 20.42 3.58
N ILE A 59 -3.68 21.43 3.24
CA ILE A 59 -3.32 22.44 2.25
C ILE A 59 -2.17 23.34 2.73
N LYS A 60 -1.95 23.44 4.05
CA LYS A 60 -0.80 24.17 4.62
C LYS A 60 0.51 23.59 4.10
N ILE A 61 0.62 22.28 4.05
CA ILE A 61 1.84 21.60 3.57
C ILE A 61 2.01 21.84 2.07
N ALA A 62 0.91 21.74 1.30
CA ALA A 62 0.92 21.99 -0.13
C ALA A 62 1.33 23.45 -0.47
N THR A 63 0.75 24.42 0.24
CA THR A 63 1.04 25.85 0.04
C THR A 63 2.47 26.20 0.41
N ILE A 64 2.99 25.71 1.55
CA ILE A 64 4.39 25.91 1.94
C ILE A 64 5.33 25.31 0.89
N LEU A 65 5.04 24.09 0.41
CA LEU A 65 5.83 23.43 -0.62
C LEU A 65 5.87 24.24 -1.92
N LEU A 66 4.72 24.65 -2.46
CA LEU A 66 4.64 25.41 -3.71
C LEU A 66 5.28 26.80 -3.59
N VAL A 67 5.10 27.48 -2.45
CA VAL A 67 5.74 28.78 -2.20
C VAL A 67 7.25 28.64 -2.10
N ALA A 68 7.76 27.61 -1.41
CA ALA A 68 9.19 27.35 -1.32
C ALA A 68 9.80 27.09 -2.71
N ILE A 69 9.12 26.32 -3.55
CA ILE A 69 9.57 26.00 -4.90
C ILE A 69 9.50 27.22 -5.82
N PHE A 70 8.47 28.04 -5.69
CA PHE A 70 8.37 29.31 -6.41
C PHE A 70 9.58 30.23 -6.12
N PHE A 71 9.96 30.37 -4.85
CA PHE A 71 11.14 31.16 -4.49
C PHE A 71 12.46 30.49 -4.87
N TYR A 72 12.53 29.16 -4.80
CA TYR A 72 13.68 28.38 -5.27
C TYR A 72 13.95 28.69 -6.75
N ASP A 73 12.91 28.66 -7.57
CA ASP A 73 13.00 28.90 -9.01
C ASP A 73 13.44 30.34 -9.33
N ILE A 74 12.87 31.33 -8.63
CA ILE A 74 13.30 32.74 -8.75
C ILE A 74 14.78 32.90 -8.38
N PHE A 75 15.23 32.25 -7.31
CA PHE A 75 16.61 32.34 -6.85
C PHE A 75 17.59 31.75 -7.88
N PHE A 76 17.29 30.57 -8.42
CA PHE A 76 18.17 29.91 -9.39
C PHE A 76 18.16 30.61 -10.75
N VAL A 77 17.01 31.13 -11.20
CA VAL A 77 16.90 31.76 -12.52
C VAL A 77 17.36 33.21 -12.53
N PHE A 78 16.93 34.04 -11.56
CA PHE A 78 17.20 35.48 -11.60
C PHE A 78 18.35 35.93 -10.71
N ILE A 79 18.50 35.33 -9.52
CA ILE A 79 19.51 35.78 -8.54
C ILE A 79 20.88 35.20 -8.86
N THR A 80 20.93 33.96 -9.34
CA THR A 80 22.20 33.27 -9.57
C THR A 80 23.06 33.93 -10.65
N PRO A 81 22.56 34.33 -11.83
CA PRO A 81 23.36 35.05 -12.84
C PRO A 81 23.98 36.35 -12.32
N PHE A 82 23.33 37.00 -11.35
CA PHE A 82 23.85 38.22 -10.72
C PHE A 82 25.03 37.94 -9.77
N LEU A 83 25.06 36.76 -9.14
CA LEU A 83 26.14 36.33 -8.23
C LEU A 83 27.33 35.69 -8.98
N THR A 84 27.10 35.04 -10.12
CA THR A 84 28.11 34.30 -10.89
C THR A 84 28.66 35.06 -12.09
N GLY A 85 28.36 36.35 -12.23
CA GLY A 85 28.94 37.19 -13.29
C GLY A 85 28.38 36.91 -14.70
N GLY A 86 27.12 36.48 -14.81
CA GLY A 86 26.41 36.36 -16.09
C GLY A 86 26.21 34.94 -16.64
N LYS A 87 26.79 33.91 -16.02
CA LYS A 87 26.48 32.50 -16.34
C LYS A 87 25.42 31.96 -15.39
N SER A 88 24.24 31.61 -15.89
CA SER A 88 23.20 30.97 -15.08
C SER A 88 23.66 29.56 -14.70
N VAL A 89 23.77 29.28 -13.40
CA VAL A 89 24.12 27.93 -12.89
C VAL A 89 23.12 26.87 -13.36
N MET A 90 21.87 27.26 -13.62
CA MET A 90 20.88 26.37 -14.19
C MET A 90 21.20 25.97 -15.64
N LEU A 91 21.85 26.85 -16.43
CA LEU A 91 22.35 26.50 -17.76
C LEU A 91 23.56 25.58 -17.63
N ASP A 92 24.53 25.89 -16.77
CA ASP A 92 25.75 25.07 -16.57
C ASP A 92 25.46 23.67 -15.99
N VAL A 93 24.41 23.52 -15.18
CA VAL A 93 23.94 22.24 -14.63
C VAL A 93 23.07 21.48 -15.63
N ALA A 94 22.28 22.17 -16.46
CA ALA A 94 21.51 21.54 -17.53
C ALA A 94 22.42 21.08 -18.68
N THR A 95 23.52 21.79 -18.95
CA THR A 95 24.53 21.43 -19.97
C THR A 95 25.65 20.57 -19.43
N GLY A 96 25.72 20.35 -18.11
CA GLY A 96 26.64 19.40 -17.48
C GLY A 96 28.08 19.52 -17.97
N SER A 97 28.73 20.68 -17.78
CA SER A 97 30.14 20.88 -18.19
C SER A 97 30.42 20.58 -19.68
N ALA A 98 29.51 20.91 -20.59
CA ALA A 98 29.83 20.98 -22.01
C ALA A 98 30.83 22.13 -22.26
N PRO A 99 31.95 21.90 -22.99
CA PRO A 99 32.88 22.96 -23.37
C PRO A 99 32.24 23.95 -24.36
N ASP A 100 32.93 25.07 -24.57
CA ASP A 100 32.54 26.27 -25.32
C ASP A 100 31.69 26.08 -26.62
N PRO A 101 30.98 27.14 -27.08
CA PRO A 101 30.09 27.11 -28.26
C PRO A 101 30.75 26.70 -29.59
N SER A 102 32.07 26.51 -29.63
CA SER A 102 32.80 25.97 -30.78
C SER A 102 32.69 24.44 -30.92
N GLU A 103 32.16 23.73 -29.91
CA GLU A 103 31.98 22.27 -29.95
C GLU A 103 30.57 21.81 -30.38
N GLU A 104 29.59 22.70 -30.53
CA GLU A 104 28.32 22.38 -31.21
C GLU A 104 28.58 21.85 -32.63
N ASP A 105 29.60 22.38 -33.30
CA ASP A 105 30.05 21.96 -34.64
C ASP A 105 30.79 20.60 -34.61
N HIS A 106 31.32 20.18 -33.44
CA HIS A 106 31.98 18.89 -33.28
C HIS A 106 30.97 17.73 -33.26
N CYS A 107 29.80 17.92 -32.62
CA CYS A 107 28.73 16.91 -32.62
C CYS A 107 28.00 16.81 -33.95
N TYR A 108 27.84 17.91 -34.68
CA TYR A 108 27.30 17.91 -36.03
C TYR A 108 28.22 17.16 -37.02
N LYS A 109 29.54 17.20 -36.78
CA LYS A 109 30.57 16.61 -37.65
C LYS A 109 30.99 15.19 -37.26
N TYR A 110 30.87 14.83 -35.98
CA TYR A 110 31.19 13.51 -35.42
C TYR A 110 30.07 13.00 -34.49
N PRO A 111 28.96 12.49 -35.04
CA PRO A 111 27.79 12.06 -34.26
C PRO A 111 28.04 10.83 -33.37
N GLU A 112 29.12 10.07 -33.61
CA GLU A 112 29.48 8.87 -32.84
C GLU A 112 30.32 9.19 -31.59
N ASP A 113 31.05 10.32 -31.58
CA ASP A 113 31.95 10.70 -30.48
C ASP A 113 31.30 11.68 -29.49
N CYS A 114 30.20 12.30 -29.88
CA CYS A 114 29.39 13.12 -28.99
C CYS A 114 28.43 12.27 -28.17
N GLN A 115 28.94 11.75 -27.06
CA GLN A 115 28.11 11.25 -25.97
C GLN A 115 27.63 12.43 -25.11
N GLY A 116 26.92 13.37 -25.74
CA GLY A 116 26.47 14.61 -25.15
C GLY A 116 25.34 14.37 -24.13
N ILE A 117 25.70 14.55 -22.86
CA ILE A 117 24.86 14.70 -21.67
C ILE A 117 23.83 13.58 -21.47
N GLY A 118 24.14 12.68 -20.52
CA GLY A 118 23.20 11.69 -20.03
C GLY A 118 21.90 12.35 -19.58
N PHE A 119 20.86 12.26 -20.41
CA PHE A 119 19.51 12.66 -20.07
C PHE A 119 19.11 11.98 -18.75
N LEU A 120 19.05 12.76 -17.67
CA LEU A 120 18.51 12.28 -16.41
C LEU A 120 17.06 11.82 -16.67
N PRO A 121 16.65 10.64 -16.19
CA PRO A 121 15.37 9.99 -16.51
C PRO A 121 14.11 10.70 -15.95
N MET A 122 14.18 12.00 -15.66
CA MET A 122 13.12 12.82 -15.06
C MET A 122 12.77 14.03 -15.94
N ILE A 123 12.65 13.82 -17.25
CA ILE A 123 12.27 14.85 -18.23
C ILE A 123 11.39 14.19 -19.30
N PHE A 124 10.31 14.88 -19.70
CA PHE A 124 9.51 14.52 -20.87
C PHE A 124 10.10 15.16 -22.13
N ILE A 125 10.16 14.39 -23.22
CA ILE A 125 10.77 14.82 -24.48
C ILE A 125 9.74 14.65 -25.61
N PHE A 126 9.22 15.75 -26.11
CA PHE A 126 8.31 15.73 -27.26
C PHE A 126 9.06 16.14 -28.54
N PRO A 127 9.04 15.32 -29.60
CA PRO A 127 9.58 15.73 -30.88
C PRO A 127 8.72 16.88 -31.44
N GLN A 128 9.36 17.95 -31.91
CA GLN A 128 8.62 19.02 -32.55
C GLN A 128 8.10 18.54 -33.90
N ILE A 129 6.78 18.62 -34.07
CA ILE A 129 6.14 18.27 -35.33
C ILE A 129 6.44 19.43 -36.29
N ASN A 130 7.17 19.13 -37.37
CA ASN A 130 7.44 20.02 -38.50
C ASN A 130 8.68 20.94 -38.39
N ASP A 131 9.68 20.56 -37.59
CA ASP A 131 11.00 21.22 -37.61
C ASP A 131 12.03 20.37 -38.38
N TYR A 132 12.81 21.01 -39.27
CA TYR A 132 13.87 20.36 -40.05
C TYR A 132 15.15 20.16 -39.21
N ALA A 133 15.25 20.81 -38.05
CA ALA A 133 16.41 20.81 -37.17
C ALA A 133 16.37 19.75 -36.05
N ASP A 134 15.43 18.80 -36.08
CA ASP A 134 15.27 17.72 -35.08
C ASP A 134 15.23 18.24 -33.62
N GLY A 135 14.59 19.39 -33.42
CA GLY A 135 14.41 20.01 -32.11
C GLY A 135 13.45 19.23 -31.23
N SER A 136 13.79 19.08 -29.95
CA SER A 136 12.91 18.45 -28.95
C SER A 136 12.48 19.46 -27.89
N THR A 137 11.19 19.44 -27.56
CA THR A 137 10.65 20.24 -26.45
C THR A 137 10.80 19.45 -25.16
N ILE A 138 11.52 20.03 -24.22
CA ILE A 138 11.88 19.43 -22.93
C ILE A 138 10.93 19.98 -21.86
N LEU A 139 10.28 19.10 -21.11
CA LEU A 139 9.41 19.47 -19.99
C LEU A 139 9.86 18.76 -18.71
N GLY A 140 10.06 19.53 -17.64
CA GLY A 140 10.51 19.01 -16.36
C GLY A 140 9.43 18.17 -15.66
N LEU A 141 9.81 17.00 -15.14
CA LEU A 141 8.91 16.16 -14.34
C LEU A 141 8.41 16.89 -13.08
N GLY A 142 9.27 17.73 -12.48
CA GLY A 142 8.94 18.55 -11.31
C GLY A 142 7.77 19.49 -11.56
N ASP A 143 7.69 20.07 -12.75
CA ASP A 143 6.65 21.05 -13.12
C ASP A 143 5.26 20.42 -13.19
N ILE A 144 5.19 19.10 -13.39
CA ILE A 144 3.95 18.32 -13.36
C ILE A 144 3.66 17.82 -11.95
N VAL A 145 4.65 17.20 -11.30
CA VAL A 145 4.45 16.51 -10.02
C VAL A 145 4.13 17.48 -8.88
N LEU A 146 4.81 18.63 -8.84
CA LEU A 146 4.71 19.57 -7.72
C LEU A 146 3.33 20.24 -7.66
N PRO A 147 2.81 20.86 -8.73
CA PRO A 147 1.42 21.32 -8.78
C PRO A 147 0.44 20.13 -8.70
N GLY A 148 0.83 18.97 -9.24
CA GLY A 148 0.07 17.72 -9.18
C GLY A 148 -0.29 17.29 -7.75
N PHE A 149 0.58 17.51 -6.76
CA PHE A 149 0.25 17.24 -5.36
C PHE A 149 -0.91 18.09 -4.84
N LEU A 150 -0.96 19.37 -5.21
CA LEU A 150 -2.05 20.26 -4.81
C LEU A 150 -3.37 19.87 -5.52
N ILE A 151 -3.30 19.53 -6.81
CA ILE A 151 -4.47 19.09 -7.58
C ILE A 151 -5.01 17.77 -7.02
N ALA A 152 -4.14 16.81 -6.71
CA ALA A 152 -4.53 15.53 -6.12
C ALA A 152 -5.13 15.68 -4.72
N PHE A 153 -4.65 16.64 -3.92
CA PHE A 153 -5.28 17.01 -2.66
C PHE A 153 -6.72 17.51 -2.89
N CYS A 154 -6.94 18.40 -3.85
CA CYS A 154 -8.27 18.92 -4.19
C CYS A 154 -9.20 17.80 -4.69
N ALA A 155 -8.71 16.90 -5.54
CA ALA A 155 -9.46 15.73 -6.01
C ALA A 155 -9.93 14.84 -4.85
N ARG A 156 -9.03 14.57 -3.89
CA ARG A 156 -9.36 13.78 -2.70
C ARG A 156 -10.34 14.49 -1.77
N HIS A 157 -10.21 15.81 -1.64
CA HIS A 157 -11.13 16.61 -0.84
C HIS A 157 -12.55 16.59 -1.43
N ASP A 158 -12.68 16.83 -2.73
CA ASP A 158 -13.98 16.77 -3.43
C ASP A 158 -14.62 15.39 -3.33
N ALA A 159 -13.83 14.32 -3.51
CA ALA A 159 -14.31 12.95 -3.37
C ALA A 159 -14.78 12.63 -1.94
N ALA A 160 -14.03 13.10 -0.93
CA ALA A 160 -14.40 12.94 0.47
C ALA A 160 -15.67 13.73 0.83
N ALA A 161 -15.80 14.96 0.36
CA ALA A 161 -17.00 15.78 0.55
C ALA A 161 -18.25 15.13 -0.08
N ARG A 162 -18.14 14.62 -1.30
CA ARG A 162 -19.23 13.87 -1.96
C ARG A 162 -19.62 12.61 -1.21
N LEU A 163 -18.65 11.86 -0.69
CA LEU A 163 -18.92 10.66 0.08
C LEU A 163 -19.72 10.96 1.37
N ILE A 164 -19.38 12.05 2.05
CA ILE A 164 -20.08 12.51 3.25
C ILE A 164 -21.51 12.94 2.91
N GLY A 165 -21.71 13.72 1.85
CA GLY A 165 -23.05 14.15 1.42
C GLY A 165 -24.00 12.98 1.11
N ILE A 166 -23.49 11.90 0.50
CA ILE A 166 -24.33 10.72 0.18
C ILE A 166 -24.68 9.89 1.43
N HIS A 167 -23.73 9.72 2.37
CA HIS A 167 -23.87 8.75 3.47
C HIS A 167 -24.26 9.38 4.81
N SER A 168 -24.20 10.70 4.94
CA SER A 168 -24.41 11.41 6.20
C SER A 168 -25.09 12.77 5.94
N PRO A 169 -26.41 12.77 5.64
CA PRO A 169 -27.17 14.00 5.38
C PRO A 169 -27.25 14.91 6.61
N GLU A 170 -27.05 14.37 7.81
CA GLU A 170 -26.96 15.13 9.07
C GLU A 170 -25.78 16.13 9.10
N ASN A 171 -24.75 15.94 8.26
CA ASN A 171 -23.57 16.78 8.18
C ASN A 171 -23.58 17.71 6.95
N GLU A 172 -24.64 17.73 6.13
CA GLU A 172 -24.74 18.57 4.93
C GLU A 172 -24.59 20.07 5.22
N GLY A 173 -24.97 20.53 6.41
CA GLY A 173 -24.83 21.95 6.80
C GLY A 173 -23.42 22.37 7.23
N ILE A 174 -22.48 21.42 7.36
CA ILE A 174 -21.13 21.67 7.91
C ILE A 174 -20.07 21.77 6.81
N ILE A 175 -20.31 21.19 5.63
CA ILE A 175 -19.33 21.08 4.54
C ILE A 175 -20.03 21.42 3.22
N ASP A 176 -19.46 22.33 2.43
CA ASP A 176 -19.92 22.61 1.06
C ASP A 176 -19.72 21.36 0.18
N VAL A 177 -20.80 20.65 -0.15
CA VAL A 177 -20.77 19.43 -0.97
C VAL A 177 -20.89 19.79 -2.46
N PRO A 178 -19.88 19.50 -3.30
CA PRO A 178 -19.98 19.76 -4.73
C PRO A 178 -20.90 18.73 -5.40
N ILE A 179 -22.10 19.15 -5.80
CA ILE A 179 -23.13 18.29 -6.43
C ILE A 179 -22.69 17.91 -7.85
N LYS A 180 -22.13 18.85 -8.60
CA LYS A 180 -21.67 18.62 -9.97
C LYS A 180 -20.17 18.40 -10.05
N TRP A 181 -19.74 17.75 -11.13
CA TRP A 181 -18.33 17.41 -11.36
C TRP A 181 -17.43 18.65 -11.50
N TYR A 182 -17.96 19.77 -11.98
CA TYR A 182 -17.25 21.03 -12.20
C TYR A 182 -17.34 22.04 -11.04
N GLU A 183 -18.19 21.80 -10.05
CA GLU A 183 -18.37 22.70 -8.90
C GLU A 183 -17.31 22.49 -7.80
N GLY A 184 -16.56 21.39 -7.89
CA GLY A 184 -15.49 21.08 -6.95
C GLY A 184 -14.18 21.82 -7.22
N TYR A 185 -13.29 21.82 -6.24
CA TYR A 185 -11.96 22.43 -6.34
C TYR A 185 -11.12 21.81 -7.46
N PHE A 186 -11.29 20.50 -7.74
CA PHE A 186 -10.49 19.78 -8.72
C PHE A 186 -10.57 20.37 -10.13
N PHE A 187 -11.78 20.65 -10.63
CA PHE A 187 -11.94 21.13 -12.00
C PHE A 187 -11.33 22.53 -12.19
N SER A 188 -11.59 23.44 -11.25
CA SER A 188 -10.99 24.77 -11.28
C SER A 188 -9.46 24.72 -11.18
N MET A 189 -8.91 23.79 -10.41
CA MET A 189 -7.46 23.58 -10.32
C MET A 189 -6.85 23.03 -11.61
N MET A 190 -7.57 22.16 -12.32
CA MET A 190 -7.15 21.70 -13.66
C MET A 190 -7.10 22.85 -14.66
N VAL A 191 -8.13 23.71 -14.67
CA VAL A 191 -8.15 24.91 -15.52
C VAL A 191 -7.01 25.86 -15.15
N ALA A 192 -6.77 26.07 -13.86
CA ALA A 192 -5.66 26.89 -13.36
C ALA A 192 -4.31 26.36 -13.86
N TYR A 193 -4.05 25.06 -13.71
CA TYR A 193 -2.83 24.42 -14.20
C TYR A 193 -2.66 24.57 -15.72
N SER A 194 -3.70 24.27 -16.50
CA SER A 194 -3.67 24.44 -17.96
C SER A 194 -3.41 25.90 -18.37
N SER A 195 -4.03 26.85 -17.68
CA SER A 195 -3.79 28.28 -17.94
C SER A 195 -2.36 28.69 -17.58
N GLY A 196 -1.80 28.18 -16.48
CA GLY A 196 -0.41 28.46 -16.09
C GLY A 196 0.60 27.88 -17.06
N LEU A 197 0.37 26.66 -17.56
CA LEU A 197 1.21 26.06 -18.59
C LEU A 197 1.12 26.84 -19.91
N PHE A 198 -0.07 27.30 -20.29
CA PHE A 198 -0.27 28.16 -21.46
C PHE A 198 0.49 29.49 -21.33
N PHE A 199 0.41 30.16 -20.18
CA PHE A 199 1.17 31.39 -19.94
C PHE A 199 2.68 31.17 -19.90
N ALA A 200 3.15 30.05 -19.34
CA ALA A 200 4.56 29.68 -19.38
C ALA A 200 5.04 29.52 -20.83
N PHE A 201 4.29 28.80 -21.67
CA PHE A 201 4.61 28.63 -23.09
C PHE A 201 4.59 29.96 -23.85
N LEU A 202 3.57 30.80 -23.61
CA LEU A 202 3.46 32.13 -24.21
C LEU A 202 4.64 33.02 -23.80
N ALA A 203 5.09 32.96 -22.55
CA ALA A 203 6.24 33.72 -22.07
C ALA A 203 7.55 33.29 -22.73
N VAL A 204 7.75 31.97 -22.94
CA VAL A 204 8.91 31.45 -23.67
C VAL A 204 8.92 31.95 -25.12
N ILE A 205 7.77 31.98 -25.79
CA ILE A 205 7.67 32.52 -27.16
C ILE A 205 7.99 34.01 -27.20
N ILE A 206 7.48 34.79 -26.25
CA ILE A 206 7.68 36.26 -26.25
C ILE A 206 9.10 36.65 -25.87
N MET A 207 9.71 35.94 -24.91
CA MET A 207 11.00 36.32 -24.34
C MET A 207 12.19 35.69 -25.06
N GLU A 208 11.97 34.73 -25.97
CA GLU A 208 13.02 34.00 -26.71
C GLU A 208 14.14 33.44 -25.80
N GLN A 209 13.81 33.21 -24.54
CA GLN A 209 14.71 32.74 -23.49
C GLN A 209 13.98 31.67 -22.68
N GLY A 210 14.70 30.64 -22.22
CA GLY A 210 14.16 29.60 -21.36
C GLY A 210 13.64 30.18 -20.05
N GLN A 211 12.32 30.21 -19.88
CA GLN A 211 11.66 30.62 -18.65
C GLN A 211 11.22 29.38 -17.87
N PRO A 212 11.36 29.36 -16.54
CA PRO A 212 10.92 28.23 -15.76
C PRO A 212 9.39 28.20 -15.64
N ALA A 213 8.78 27.05 -15.89
CA ALA A 213 7.32 26.93 -15.95
C ALA A 213 6.64 27.12 -14.57
N LEU A 214 7.32 26.72 -13.50
CA LEU A 214 6.80 26.81 -12.12
C LEU A 214 6.51 28.24 -11.70
N LEU A 215 7.27 29.23 -12.20
CA LEU A 215 7.03 30.65 -11.96
C LEU A 215 5.62 31.10 -12.35
N TYR A 216 5.00 30.49 -13.37
CA TYR A 216 3.65 30.81 -13.82
C TYR A 216 2.60 29.88 -13.20
N ILE A 217 2.91 28.58 -13.10
CA ILE A 217 1.95 27.57 -12.62
C ILE A 217 1.67 27.75 -11.11
N CYS A 218 2.72 27.90 -10.29
CA CYS A 218 2.57 28.02 -8.84
C CYS A 218 1.65 29.17 -8.40
N PRO A 219 1.84 30.43 -8.84
CA PRO A 219 0.99 31.53 -8.39
C PRO A 219 -0.45 31.39 -8.88
N ILE A 220 -0.68 30.87 -10.10
CA ILE A 220 -2.04 30.69 -10.62
C ILE A 220 -2.77 29.59 -9.82
N CYS A 221 -2.13 28.44 -9.60
CA CYS A 221 -2.71 27.36 -8.79
C CYS A 221 -2.98 27.81 -7.34
N LEU A 222 -2.06 28.55 -6.72
CA LEU A 222 -2.25 29.11 -5.39
C LEU A 222 -3.40 30.14 -5.38
N ALA A 223 -3.41 31.09 -6.31
CA ALA A 223 -4.46 32.10 -6.39
C ALA A 223 -5.84 31.47 -6.55
N THR A 224 -5.98 30.44 -7.39
CA THR A 224 -7.25 29.73 -7.57
C THR A 224 -7.73 29.08 -6.27
N ILE A 225 -6.86 28.37 -5.55
CA ILE A 225 -7.26 27.71 -4.30
C ILE A 225 -7.55 28.70 -3.18
N PHE A 226 -6.81 29.81 -3.11
CA PHE A 226 -7.11 30.91 -2.17
C PHE A 226 -8.44 31.59 -2.49
N CYS A 227 -8.76 31.78 -3.78
CA CYS A 227 -9.99 32.42 -4.22
C CYS A 227 -11.23 31.55 -3.92
N LEU A 228 -11.14 30.25 -4.21
CA LEU A 228 -12.21 29.29 -3.95
C LEU A 228 -12.34 28.97 -2.45
N GLY A 229 -11.21 28.81 -1.75
CA GLY A 229 -11.14 28.46 -0.34
C GLY A 229 -11.52 29.60 0.62
N ARG A 230 -12.03 30.74 0.16
CA ARG A 230 -12.37 31.89 1.03
C ARG A 230 -13.43 31.55 2.09
N LYS A 231 -14.37 30.67 1.77
CA LYS A 231 -15.45 30.28 2.68
C LYS A 231 -14.97 29.31 3.76
N ASP A 232 -14.11 28.36 3.39
CA ASP A 232 -13.71 27.23 4.24
C ASP A 232 -12.22 27.22 4.60
N TRP A 233 -11.55 28.38 4.51
CA TRP A 233 -10.08 28.47 4.64
C TRP A 233 -9.52 27.80 5.88
N LYS A 234 -10.16 27.99 7.04
CA LYS A 234 -9.70 27.41 8.32
C LYS A 234 -9.76 25.89 8.32
N ASP A 235 -10.75 25.33 7.64
CA ASP A 235 -10.97 23.89 7.57
C ASP A 235 -10.04 23.25 6.53
N LEU A 236 -9.79 23.92 5.39
CA LEU A 236 -8.76 23.52 4.42
C LEU A 236 -7.33 23.61 5.02
N TRP A 237 -7.03 24.67 5.78
CA TRP A 237 -5.72 24.92 6.39
C TRP A 237 -5.36 23.92 7.48
N ASN A 238 -6.29 23.63 8.39
CA ASN A 238 -6.04 22.67 9.46
C ASN A 238 -6.22 21.21 9.01
N GLY A 239 -6.73 20.97 7.79
CA GLY A 239 -6.60 19.71 7.07
C GLY A 239 -7.04 18.48 7.87
N ALA A 240 -8.22 18.54 8.50
CA ALA A 240 -8.58 17.50 9.47
C ALA A 240 -10.05 17.11 9.50
N LYS A 241 -11.01 18.02 9.29
CA LYS A 241 -12.43 17.66 9.54
C LYS A 241 -12.99 16.72 8.47
N VAL A 242 -12.89 17.10 7.19
CA VAL A 242 -13.47 16.33 6.07
C VAL A 242 -12.84 14.94 5.99
N PHE A 243 -11.52 14.84 6.06
CA PHE A 243 -10.83 13.54 6.02
C PHE A 243 -11.13 12.67 7.26
N GLN A 244 -11.20 13.25 8.47
CA GLN A 244 -11.54 12.47 9.67
C GLN A 244 -12.98 11.95 9.65
N ILE A 245 -13.93 12.75 9.16
CA ILE A 245 -15.33 12.32 9.04
C ILE A 245 -15.43 11.21 7.99
N ALA A 246 -14.79 11.38 6.83
CA ALA A 246 -14.74 10.36 5.79
C ALA A 246 -14.12 9.04 6.32
N ASP A 247 -13.00 9.11 7.05
CA ASP A 247 -12.36 7.92 7.64
C ASP A 247 -13.26 7.23 8.68
N LYS A 248 -14.00 7.99 9.50
CA LYS A 248 -14.97 7.44 10.44
C LYS A 248 -16.11 6.72 9.72
N LEU A 249 -16.62 7.30 8.63
CA LEU A 249 -17.67 6.70 7.82
C LEU A 249 -17.20 5.41 7.15
N ILE A 250 -16.01 5.43 6.54
CA ILE A 250 -15.39 4.24 5.92
C ILE A 250 -15.26 3.12 6.96
N LYS A 251 -14.68 3.40 8.14
CA LYS A 251 -14.56 2.41 9.23
C LYS A 251 -15.91 1.89 9.72
N LYS A 252 -16.94 2.73 9.79
CA LYS A 252 -18.29 2.32 10.19
C LYS A 252 -18.90 1.36 9.16
N THR A 253 -18.72 1.66 7.87
CA THR A 253 -19.19 0.83 6.76
C THR A 253 -18.45 -0.51 6.70
N GLU A 254 -17.13 -0.50 6.84
CA GLU A 254 -16.31 -1.73 6.90
C GLU A 254 -16.76 -2.65 8.05
N ARG A 255 -17.02 -2.09 9.24
CA ARG A 255 -17.54 -2.84 10.38
C ARG A 255 -18.93 -3.43 10.10
N LYS A 256 -19.82 -2.66 9.45
CA LYS A 256 -21.16 -3.13 9.11
C LYS A 256 -21.09 -4.28 8.10
N TRP A 257 -20.33 -4.09 7.02
CA TRP A 257 -20.16 -5.09 5.97
C TRP A 257 -19.48 -6.36 6.48
N GLY A 258 -18.46 -6.22 7.36
CA GLY A 258 -17.85 -7.34 8.06
C GLY A 258 -18.86 -8.16 8.87
N LYS A 259 -19.73 -7.48 9.64
CA LYS A 259 -20.81 -8.15 10.40
C LYS A 259 -21.83 -8.85 9.50
N GLU A 260 -22.25 -8.22 8.41
CA GLU A 260 -23.17 -8.82 7.42
C GLU A 260 -22.57 -10.05 6.74
N ARG A 261 -21.29 -9.98 6.35
CA ARG A 261 -20.56 -11.11 5.78
C ARG A 261 -20.49 -12.28 6.76
N MET A 262 -20.21 -12.01 8.05
CA MET A 262 -20.21 -13.03 9.10
C MET A 262 -21.58 -13.69 9.31
N LYS A 263 -22.66 -12.90 9.26
CA LYS A 263 -24.03 -13.42 9.33
C LYS A 263 -24.33 -14.36 8.15
N HIS A 264 -23.98 -13.95 6.93
CA HIS A 264 -24.14 -14.77 5.74
C HIS A 264 -23.39 -16.11 5.84
N PHE A 265 -22.14 -16.10 6.33
CA PHE A 265 -21.37 -17.33 6.55
C PHE A 265 -22.00 -18.22 7.65
N ALA A 266 -22.47 -17.63 8.75
CA ALA A 266 -23.14 -18.38 9.81
C ALA A 266 -24.46 -19.02 9.33
N GLU A 267 -25.23 -18.32 8.49
CA GLU A 267 -26.46 -18.85 7.87
C GLU A 267 -26.17 -19.96 6.87
N GLN A 268 -25.14 -19.84 6.03
CA GLN A 268 -24.71 -20.90 5.13
C GLN A 268 -24.35 -22.18 5.91
N ARG A 269 -23.56 -22.03 6.99
CA ARG A 269 -23.18 -23.15 7.86
C ARG A 269 -24.38 -23.81 8.56
N ARG A 270 -25.36 -23.01 8.98
CA ARG A 270 -26.63 -23.55 9.53
C ARG A 270 -27.39 -24.36 8.49
N ARG A 271 -27.45 -23.90 7.23
CA ARG A 271 -28.12 -24.64 6.14
C ARG A 271 -27.42 -25.96 5.84
N GLU A 272 -26.09 -25.96 5.77
CA GLU A 272 -25.29 -27.18 5.58
C GLU A 272 -25.53 -28.20 6.71
N ASN A 273 -25.50 -27.76 7.97
CA ASN A 273 -25.74 -28.65 9.12
C ASN A 273 -27.19 -29.20 9.13
N THR A 274 -28.19 -28.41 8.76
CA THR A 274 -29.58 -28.89 8.65
C THR A 274 -29.73 -29.92 7.53
N THR A 275 -29.05 -29.77 6.39
CA THR A 275 -29.08 -30.76 5.30
C THR A 275 -28.41 -32.09 5.67
N LEU A 276 -27.36 -32.06 6.50
CA LEU A 276 -26.69 -33.27 7.01
C LEU A 276 -27.53 -33.98 8.09
N GLY A 277 -28.28 -33.25 8.92
CA GLY A 277 -29.13 -33.83 9.96
C GLY A 277 -30.34 -34.61 9.44
N THR A 278 -30.95 -34.18 8.32
CA THR A 278 -32.13 -34.85 7.75
C THR A 278 -31.79 -36.18 7.06
N SER A 279 -30.53 -36.40 6.68
CA SER A 279 -30.09 -37.65 6.03
C SER A 279 -29.70 -38.76 7.02
N SER A 280 -29.61 -38.47 8.33
CA SER A 280 -29.23 -39.44 9.36
C SER A 280 -30.41 -39.91 10.23
N GLY A 281 -31.64 -39.53 9.89
CA GLY A 281 -32.85 -39.77 10.69
C GLY A 281 -33.71 -40.96 10.26
N ASN A 282 -33.26 -41.81 9.33
CA ASN A 282 -34.01 -42.98 8.86
C ASN A 282 -33.09 -44.21 8.77
N GLU A 283 -32.66 -44.72 9.92
CA GLU A 283 -32.26 -46.14 10.05
C GLU A 283 -32.36 -46.52 11.54
N GLY A 284 -33.49 -47.17 11.87
CA GLY A 284 -33.73 -47.79 13.16
C GLY A 284 -33.10 -49.18 13.25
N GLU A 285 -32.51 -49.46 14.40
CA GLU A 285 -32.26 -50.75 15.07
C GLU A 285 -32.27 -52.06 14.23
N ALA A 286 -31.13 -52.76 14.16
CA ALA A 286 -31.01 -54.17 14.54
C ALA A 286 -29.55 -54.69 14.63
N LYS A 287 -29.36 -55.58 15.62
CA LYS A 287 -28.18 -56.28 16.18
C LYS A 287 -27.17 -56.98 15.23
N PRO A 288 -25.99 -57.38 15.77
CA PRO A 288 -24.84 -57.85 15.01
C PRO A 288 -24.93 -59.35 14.68
N HIS A 289 -24.56 -59.74 13.45
CA HIS A 289 -24.32 -61.15 13.14
C HIS A 289 -23.14 -61.33 12.18
N SER A 290 -22.15 -62.06 12.68
CA SER A 290 -21.05 -62.69 11.98
C SER A 290 -21.54 -63.64 10.87
N ARG A 291 -21.01 -63.53 9.65
CA ARG A 291 -20.86 -64.69 8.75
C ARG A 291 -19.70 -64.53 7.76
N ARG A 292 -18.65 -65.32 8.00
CA ARG A 292 -17.64 -65.75 7.01
C ARG A 292 -18.31 -66.56 5.89
N ARG A 293 -17.86 -66.37 4.64
CA ARG A 293 -17.51 -67.44 3.67
C ARG A 293 -16.93 -66.78 2.39
N SER A 294 -15.61 -66.55 2.29
CA SER A 294 -14.58 -67.34 1.55
C SER A 294 -14.89 -67.71 0.10
N LEU A 295 -14.05 -67.23 -0.85
CA LEU A 295 -13.32 -68.00 -1.88
C LEU A 295 -12.51 -67.06 -2.81
N GLU A 296 -11.27 -66.78 -2.40
CA GLU A 296 -9.98 -67.06 -3.07
C GLU A 296 -9.72 -66.89 -4.60
N PRO A 297 -8.44 -66.85 -5.05
CA PRO A 297 -7.85 -65.73 -5.78
C PRO A 297 -7.22 -66.16 -7.13
N ASN A 298 -6.52 -65.24 -7.82
CA ASN A 298 -5.20 -65.44 -8.50
C ASN A 298 -4.99 -64.40 -9.62
N THR A 299 -4.01 -63.49 -9.47
CA THR A 299 -2.61 -63.52 -9.98
C THR A 299 -2.48 -62.79 -11.34
N HIS A 300 -1.43 -62.07 -11.74
CA HIS A 300 0.04 -62.21 -11.61
C HIS A 300 0.61 -60.90 -12.28
N ILE A 301 1.63 -60.15 -11.83
CA ILE A 301 3.11 -60.24 -12.09
C ILE A 301 3.65 -58.81 -11.76
N SER A 302 4.35 -58.58 -10.65
CA SER A 302 5.82 -58.56 -10.42
C SER A 302 6.61 -57.30 -10.86
N ASN A 303 7.33 -56.73 -9.86
CA ASN A 303 8.74 -56.29 -9.85
C ASN A 303 9.07 -54.80 -9.62
N ASN A 304 9.53 -54.57 -8.38
CA ASN A 304 10.81 -53.98 -7.96
C ASN A 304 11.17 -52.50 -8.23
N LEU A 305 11.75 -51.95 -7.15
CA LEU A 305 12.80 -50.92 -7.07
C LEU A 305 12.36 -49.44 -7.05
N SER A 306 12.38 -48.87 -5.83
CA SER A 306 12.73 -47.45 -5.56
C SER A 306 14.22 -47.21 -5.90
N PRO A 307 14.78 -45.97 -5.96
CA PRO A 307 14.24 -44.70 -5.45
C PRO A 307 14.51 -43.47 -6.35
N THR A 308 13.72 -42.40 -6.24
CA THR A 308 14.24 -41.03 -6.05
C THR A 308 13.12 -40.01 -5.87
N ALA A 309 13.41 -39.04 -5.01
CA ALA A 309 12.55 -37.97 -4.55
C ALA A 309 11.87 -37.19 -5.68
N THR A 310 10.56 -36.98 -5.58
CA THR A 310 9.81 -35.77 -6.00
C THR A 310 8.35 -35.90 -5.56
N LYS A 311 7.80 -34.78 -5.05
CA LYS A 311 6.38 -34.44 -4.85
C LYS A 311 5.44 -35.45 -4.17
N ARG A 312 4.88 -35.01 -3.05
CA ARG A 312 3.50 -35.30 -2.62
C ARG A 312 2.91 -33.93 -2.26
N ASP A 313 2.03 -33.32 -3.04
CA ASP A 313 0.64 -33.72 -3.33
C ASP A 313 -0.04 -34.32 -2.11
N LEU A 314 -0.78 -33.48 -1.37
CA LEU A 314 -2.24 -33.56 -1.29
C LEU A 314 -2.74 -32.55 -0.24
N THR A 315 -3.60 -31.67 -0.72
CA THR A 315 -4.67 -31.01 0.02
C THR A 315 -5.50 -32.05 0.78
N GLU A 316 -5.45 -32.03 2.11
CA GLU A 316 -6.49 -32.49 3.03
C GLU A 316 -6.18 -31.94 4.44
N ASP A 317 -7.22 -31.47 5.14
CA ASP A 317 -7.27 -31.11 6.56
C ASP A 317 -6.60 -29.81 7.06
N THR A 318 -7.28 -28.68 6.89
CA THR A 318 -7.08 -27.43 7.68
C THR A 318 -8.28 -27.13 8.57
N GLN A 319 -8.75 -28.14 9.30
CA GLN A 319 -9.55 -27.93 10.50
C GLN A 319 -8.70 -28.28 11.73
N PRO A 320 -8.73 -27.44 12.78
CA PRO A 320 -7.95 -27.72 13.98
C PRO A 320 -8.43 -29.02 14.62
N VAL A 321 -7.50 -29.94 14.86
CA VAL A 321 -7.78 -31.20 15.55
C VAL A 321 -7.83 -30.90 17.06
N SER A 322 -8.55 -31.69 17.86
CA SER A 322 -8.73 -31.47 19.31
C SER A 322 -7.44 -31.29 20.14
N LYS A 323 -6.27 -31.66 19.60
CA LYS A 323 -4.95 -31.48 20.21
C LYS A 323 -4.30 -30.12 19.93
N ASP A 324 -4.73 -29.42 18.88
CA ASP A 324 -4.16 -28.15 18.42
C ASP A 324 -4.64 -26.95 19.24
N VAL A 325 -3.78 -25.94 19.38
CA VAL A 325 -4.07 -24.72 20.17
C VAL A 325 -4.69 -23.68 19.26
N CYS A 326 -5.89 -23.22 19.61
CA CYS A 326 -6.68 -22.27 18.83
C CYS A 326 -6.82 -20.94 19.59
N PHE A 327 -6.09 -19.93 19.17
CA PHE A 327 -6.18 -18.59 19.77
C PHE A 327 -7.52 -17.94 19.43
N GLY A 328 -8.25 -17.46 20.43
CA GLY A 328 -9.55 -16.79 20.26
C GLY A 328 -10.80 -17.67 20.44
N TYR A 329 -10.65 -18.98 20.72
CA TYR A 329 -11.79 -19.85 21.09
C TYR A 329 -11.52 -20.52 22.45
N GLU A 330 -12.13 -19.99 23.50
CA GLU A 330 -11.87 -20.41 24.89
C GLU A 330 -12.36 -21.83 25.22
N GLY A 331 -13.29 -22.37 24.44
CA GLY A 331 -13.85 -23.71 24.63
C GLY A 331 -13.10 -24.85 23.93
N HIS A 332 -11.99 -24.60 23.22
CA HIS A 332 -11.24 -25.68 22.56
C HIS A 332 -10.43 -26.50 23.58
N PRO A 333 -10.46 -27.85 23.56
CA PRO A 333 -9.66 -28.69 24.46
C PRO A 333 -8.16 -28.39 24.38
N GLY A 334 -7.64 -28.04 23.19
CA GLY A 334 -6.25 -27.64 23.03
C GLY A 334 -5.93 -26.26 23.62
N THR A 335 -6.88 -25.32 23.60
CA THR A 335 -6.72 -23.97 24.19
C THR A 335 -6.83 -24.01 25.71
N ILE A 336 -7.67 -24.89 26.25
CA ILE A 336 -7.75 -25.15 27.70
C ILE A 336 -6.42 -25.73 28.20
N ALA A 337 -5.92 -26.77 27.54
CA ALA A 337 -4.62 -27.36 27.90
C ALA A 337 -3.46 -26.35 27.76
N PHE A 338 -3.52 -25.46 26.76
CA PHE A 338 -2.57 -24.35 26.63
C PHE A 338 -2.63 -23.40 27.84
N ARG A 339 -3.82 -22.96 28.25
CA ARG A 339 -3.99 -22.05 29.39
C ARG A 339 -3.51 -22.70 30.69
N THR A 340 -3.83 -23.97 30.93
CA THR A 340 -3.35 -24.71 32.12
C THR A 340 -1.83 -24.75 32.17
N VAL A 341 -1.15 -25.01 31.05
CA VAL A 341 0.32 -25.01 30.98
C VAL A 341 0.89 -23.61 31.20
N VAL A 342 0.24 -22.57 30.70
CA VAL A 342 0.68 -21.17 30.89
C VAL A 342 0.51 -20.74 32.35
N GLU A 343 -0.60 -21.12 33.00
CA GLU A 343 -0.86 -20.84 34.42
C GLU A 343 0.09 -21.62 35.34
N GLU A 344 0.39 -22.88 35.02
CA GLU A 344 1.41 -23.68 35.73
C GLU A 344 2.79 -23.02 35.63
N VAL A 345 3.20 -22.60 34.42
CA VAL A 345 4.50 -21.93 34.22
C VAL A 345 4.56 -20.54 34.86
N ALA A 346 3.43 -19.82 34.91
CA ALA A 346 3.35 -18.53 35.60
C ALA A 346 3.45 -18.70 37.13
N THR A 347 2.88 -19.77 37.66
CA THR A 347 2.96 -20.12 39.09
C THR A 347 4.37 -20.59 39.47
N ASP A 348 5.02 -21.38 38.62
CA ASP A 348 6.38 -21.91 38.84
C ASP A 348 7.48 -20.83 38.80
N LEU A 349 7.30 -19.77 38.00
CA LEU A 349 8.32 -18.73 37.75
C LEU A 349 8.11 -17.43 38.53
N GLY A 350 6.96 -17.23 39.19
CA GLY A 350 6.67 -16.03 39.99
C GLY A 350 6.55 -14.74 39.17
N GLU A 351 6.89 -13.59 39.78
CA GLU A 351 6.71 -12.23 39.24
C GLU A 351 7.64 -11.83 38.07
N GLU A 352 8.22 -12.79 37.34
CA GLU A 352 9.07 -12.45 36.19
C GLU A 352 8.24 -11.91 35.00
N GLU A 353 8.76 -10.88 34.34
CA GLU A 353 8.17 -10.34 33.10
C GLU A 353 8.46 -11.25 31.91
N TYR A 354 7.56 -11.28 30.92
CA TYR A 354 7.68 -12.15 29.76
C TYR A 354 9.03 -11.99 29.03
N ARG A 355 9.85 -13.07 29.06
CA ARG A 355 11.13 -13.15 28.35
C ARG A 355 11.14 -14.24 27.28
N PRO A 356 12.02 -14.15 26.26
CA PRO A 356 12.16 -15.18 25.22
C PRO A 356 12.50 -16.59 25.73
N GLU A 357 12.97 -16.72 26.97
CA GLU A 357 13.27 -18.00 27.63
C GLU A 357 12.00 -18.70 28.12
N ILE A 358 11.03 -17.94 28.65
CA ILE A 358 9.71 -18.43 29.07
C ILE A 358 8.97 -19.02 27.87
N TYR A 359 9.08 -18.39 26.70
CA TYR A 359 8.56 -18.96 25.44
C TYR A 359 9.15 -20.35 25.13
N LYS A 360 10.45 -20.58 25.40
CA LYS A 360 11.07 -21.89 25.17
C LYS A 360 10.53 -22.94 26.14
N ILE A 361 10.27 -22.56 27.41
CA ILE A 361 9.72 -23.44 28.44
C ILE A 361 8.29 -23.85 28.07
N ILE A 362 7.42 -22.88 27.77
CA ILE A 362 6.03 -23.10 27.38
C ILE A 362 5.97 -23.96 26.10
N LYS A 363 6.80 -23.66 25.10
CA LYS A 363 6.87 -24.46 23.87
C LYS A 363 7.37 -25.89 24.09
N LYS A 364 8.27 -26.09 25.06
CA LYS A 364 8.77 -27.43 25.43
C LYS A 364 7.67 -28.27 26.09
N LYS A 365 6.85 -27.66 26.97
CA LYS A 365 5.66 -28.32 27.57
C LYS A 365 4.55 -28.59 26.53
N LEU A 366 4.47 -27.81 25.45
CA LEU A 366 3.48 -27.96 24.36
C LEU A 366 3.99 -28.73 23.13
N LYS A 367 5.01 -29.58 23.27
CA LYS A 367 5.65 -30.28 22.14
C LYS A 367 4.63 -31.13 21.37
N GLY A 368 4.53 -30.91 20.05
CA GLY A 368 3.66 -31.68 19.14
C GLY A 368 2.29 -31.06 18.86
N ARG A 369 2.00 -29.84 19.36
CA ARG A 369 0.77 -29.09 19.06
C ARG A 369 1.04 -27.99 18.03
N ARG A 370 0.15 -27.81 17.06
CA ARG A 370 0.18 -26.66 16.14
C ARG A 370 -0.62 -25.50 16.72
N PHE A 371 -0.24 -24.29 16.32
CA PHE A 371 -0.88 -23.05 16.77
C PHE A 371 -1.71 -22.48 15.65
N PHE A 372 -2.98 -22.22 15.91
CA PHE A 372 -3.91 -21.64 14.95
C PHE A 372 -4.43 -20.31 15.47
N LYS A 373 -4.59 -19.35 14.57
CA LYS A 373 -5.14 -18.03 14.85
C LYS A 373 -6.49 -17.89 14.13
N ASN A 374 -7.43 -17.27 14.80
CA ASN A 374 -8.74 -16.96 14.22
C ASN A 374 -8.65 -15.59 13.52
N ASP A 375 -8.47 -15.59 12.20
CA ASP A 375 -8.60 -14.38 11.38
C ASP A 375 -10.02 -14.33 10.79
N ASP A 376 -11.00 -14.18 11.70
CA ASP A 376 -12.43 -13.95 11.51
C ASP A 376 -13.22 -14.88 10.56
N ILE A 377 -12.61 -15.73 9.74
CA ILE A 377 -13.30 -16.59 8.74
C ILE A 377 -12.62 -17.95 8.55
N ILE A 378 -11.29 -18.07 8.68
CA ILE A 378 -10.55 -19.34 8.49
C ILE A 378 -9.49 -19.48 9.58
N TRP A 379 -9.34 -20.69 10.14
CA TRP A 379 -8.23 -21.03 11.03
C TRP A 379 -6.94 -21.12 10.21
N ALA A 380 -6.06 -20.14 10.36
CA ALA A 380 -4.73 -20.15 9.75
C ALA A 380 -3.68 -20.59 10.77
N GLU A 381 -2.68 -21.35 10.32
CA GLU A 381 -1.55 -21.69 11.18
C GLU A 381 -0.77 -20.40 11.53
N ALA A 382 -0.61 -20.15 12.83
CA ALA A 382 -0.01 -18.92 13.33
C ALA A 382 1.49 -18.89 12.99
N THR A 383 1.96 -17.75 12.50
CA THR A 383 3.40 -17.56 12.27
C THR A 383 4.16 -17.59 13.60
N LYS A 384 5.46 -17.92 13.57
CA LYS A 384 6.30 -18.00 14.78
C LYS A 384 6.33 -16.69 15.58
N LEU A 385 6.22 -15.54 14.91
CA LEU A 385 6.20 -14.22 15.54
C LEU A 385 4.86 -13.93 16.23
N GLU A 386 3.75 -14.29 15.58
CA GLU A 386 2.41 -14.13 16.14
C GLU A 386 2.18 -15.07 17.33
N ALA A 387 2.59 -16.34 17.22
CA ALA A 387 2.49 -17.28 18.33
C ALA A 387 3.28 -16.81 19.57
N ARG A 388 4.42 -16.13 19.37
CA ARG A 388 5.18 -15.52 20.49
C ARG A 388 4.39 -14.40 21.16
N LYS A 389 3.78 -13.53 20.37
CA LYS A 389 3.00 -12.39 20.86
C LYS A 389 1.77 -12.85 21.65
N GLU A 390 1.01 -13.80 21.11
CA GLU A 390 -0.18 -14.35 21.78
C GLU A 390 0.18 -15.11 23.07
N ILE A 391 1.29 -15.87 23.07
CA ILE A 391 1.78 -16.54 24.28
C ILE A 391 2.22 -15.52 25.34
N GLY A 392 2.85 -14.41 24.94
CA GLY A 392 3.21 -13.33 25.85
C GLY A 392 1.99 -12.70 26.52
N ILE A 393 0.98 -12.34 25.73
CA ILE A 393 -0.28 -11.78 26.25
C ILE A 393 -0.97 -12.75 27.21
N ALA A 394 -1.03 -14.05 26.86
CA ALA A 394 -1.62 -15.06 27.71
C ALA A 394 -0.85 -15.25 29.04
N TYR A 395 0.48 -15.17 29.00
CA TYR A 395 1.33 -15.26 30.18
C TYR A 395 1.17 -14.05 31.10
N ASP A 396 1.17 -12.84 30.56
CA ASP A 396 0.99 -11.61 31.34
C ASP A 396 -0.41 -11.56 31.99
N GLN A 397 -1.45 -12.05 31.29
CA GLN A 397 -2.79 -12.21 31.86
C GLN A 397 -2.85 -13.26 32.97
N ALA A 398 -2.17 -14.40 32.81
CA ALA A 398 -2.09 -15.43 33.84
C ALA A 398 -1.35 -14.91 35.08
N ARG A 399 -0.22 -14.21 34.88
CA ARG A 399 0.52 -13.53 35.94
C ARG A 399 -0.34 -12.54 36.71
N GLY A 400 -1.10 -11.68 36.01
CA GLY A 400 -2.00 -10.72 36.64
C GLY A 400 -3.04 -11.37 37.56
N ARG A 401 -3.58 -12.53 37.17
CA ARG A 401 -4.51 -13.31 38.00
C ARG A 401 -3.83 -13.97 39.20
N VAL A 402 -2.61 -14.48 39.03
CA VAL A 402 -1.84 -15.08 40.13
C VAL A 402 -1.45 -14.01 41.16
N SER A 403 -1.05 -12.81 40.71
CA SER A 403 -0.74 -11.67 41.59
C SER A 403 -1.95 -11.25 42.43
N SER A 404 -3.15 -11.18 41.85
CA SER A 404 -4.38 -10.85 42.60
C SER A 404 -4.78 -11.94 43.59
N VAL A 405 -4.53 -13.22 43.27
CA VAL A 405 -4.83 -14.35 44.16
C VAL A 405 -3.83 -14.42 45.33
N LEU A 406 -2.57 -14.02 45.13
CA LEU A 406 -1.57 -13.92 46.19
C LEU A 406 -1.79 -12.70 47.11
N GLU A 407 -2.34 -11.59 46.59
CA GLU A 407 -2.76 -10.45 47.42
C GLU A 407 -3.96 -10.77 48.32
N ASP A 408 -4.87 -11.66 47.89
CA ASP A 408 -6.00 -12.15 48.70
C ASP A 408 -5.59 -13.23 49.73
N PHE A 409 -4.41 -13.85 49.56
CA PHE A 409 -3.84 -14.82 50.51
C PHE A 409 -2.89 -14.12 51.49
N ASP A 410 -3.45 -13.46 52.51
CA ASP A 410 -2.67 -12.96 53.65
C ASP A 410 -2.28 -14.15 54.56
N PRO A 411 -0.99 -14.49 54.72
CA PRO A 411 -0.56 -15.63 55.55
C PRO A 411 -0.83 -15.41 57.06
N LEU A 412 -1.28 -14.22 57.46
CA LEU A 412 -1.58 -13.83 58.84
C LEU A 412 -3.04 -14.07 59.27
N SER A 413 -3.91 -14.58 58.41
CA SER A 413 -5.32 -14.85 58.74
C SER A 413 -5.64 -16.33 59.05
N LEU A 414 -4.65 -17.17 59.33
CA LEU A 414 -4.90 -18.53 59.84
C LEU A 414 -5.38 -18.46 61.31
N PRO A 415 -6.54 -19.03 61.67
CA PRO A 415 -6.88 -19.23 63.08
C PRO A 415 -5.86 -20.22 63.67
N THR A 416 -5.13 -19.77 64.69
CA THR A 416 -4.37 -20.66 65.55
C THR A 416 -5.32 -21.66 66.20
N LEU A 417 -5.23 -22.93 65.80
CA LEU A 417 -5.63 -24.10 66.58
C LEU A 417 -4.96 -25.36 66.03
#